data_AF-A0A371KVN8-F1
#
_entry.id   AF-A0A371KVN8-F1
#
_cell.length_a   1.000
_cell.length_b   1.000
_cell.length_c   1.000
_cell.angle_alpha   90.00
_cell.angle_beta   90.00
_cell.angle_gamma   90.00
#
_symmetry.space_group_name_H-M   'P 1'
#
loop_
_entity.id
_entity.type
_entity.pdbx_description
1 polymer ?
#
loop_
_entity_poly.entity_id
_entity_poly.type
_entity_poly.pdbx_seq_one_letter_code
_entity_poly.pdbx_strand_id
1 'polypeptide(L)'
;MSQETPNPATAVEQRAGETADYDITGNVILTAMASGFVGTVLMLPVLVGIPELLGLFTTEPITRFAGVGAFFGYEPTLALGAFLFGIGGVVVLPVTFVVVGAFLPPESPKYLRGVSFATLYWVGFVPAFWPPADAFVIASFLVFSLLAHWVYGLSLGYLLELFADIPQHEV
;
A
#
# COMPACT_ATOMS: atom_id res chain seq x y z
N MET A 1 0.10 49.00 36.53
CA MET A 1 -0.06 47.63 36.02
C MET A 1 -0.82 47.74 34.71
N SER A 2 -0.11 47.79 33.59
CA SER A 2 -0.73 47.84 32.25
C SER A 2 -1.13 46.41 31.87
N GLN A 3 -2.41 46.19 31.59
CA GLN A 3 -2.85 44.94 30.99
C GLN A 3 -2.54 45.00 29.49
N GLU A 4 -1.64 44.14 29.03
CA GLU A 4 -1.44 43.90 27.61
C GLU A 4 -2.68 43.17 27.06
N THR A 5 -3.42 43.85 26.20
CA THR A 5 -4.51 43.24 25.44
C THR A 5 -3.90 42.29 24.40
N PRO A 6 -4.28 41.01 24.36
CA PRO A 6 -3.76 40.08 23.36
C PRO A 6 -4.13 40.54 21.95
N ASN A 7 -3.13 40.65 21.07
CA ASN A 7 -3.29 41.00 19.68
C ASN A 7 -4.11 39.91 18.94
N PRO A 8 -5.24 40.22 18.29
CA PRO A 8 -6.01 39.22 17.55
C PRO A 8 -5.26 38.62 16.35
N ALA A 9 -4.17 39.24 15.89
CA ALA A 9 -3.35 38.70 14.80
C ALA A 9 -2.64 37.39 15.18
N THR A 10 -2.14 37.26 16.42
CA THR A 10 -1.47 36.03 16.87
C THR A 10 -2.45 34.87 17.10
N ALA A 11 -3.72 35.16 17.39
CA ALA A 11 -4.75 34.12 17.55
C ALA A 11 -5.19 33.48 16.22
N VAL A 12 -5.01 34.15 15.08
CA VAL A 12 -5.34 33.62 13.75
C VAL A 12 -4.16 32.85 13.15
N GLU A 13 -2.92 33.27 13.44
CA GLU A 13 -1.71 32.58 12.98
C GLU A 13 -1.52 31.21 13.65
N GLN A 14 -2.06 31.03 14.86
CA GLN A 14 -1.92 29.80 15.64
C GLN A 14 -2.79 28.62 15.17
N ARG A 15 -3.62 28.79 14.11
CA ARG A 15 -4.38 27.68 13.50
C ARG A 15 -3.75 27.06 12.26
N ALA A 16 -2.66 27.64 11.74
CA ALA A 16 -2.07 27.22 10.47
C ALA A 16 -0.84 26.31 10.63
N GLY A 17 -0.48 25.93 11.85
CA GLY A 17 0.73 25.16 12.15
C GLY A 17 0.58 24.06 13.21
N GLU A 18 -0.63 23.79 13.71
CA GLU A 18 -0.90 22.56 14.44
C GLU A 18 -1.04 21.45 13.40
N THR A 19 0.08 20.83 13.04
CA THR A 19 0.06 19.50 12.45
C THR A 19 -0.65 18.61 13.46
N ALA A 20 -1.94 18.35 13.24
CA ALA A 20 -2.67 17.40 14.06
C ALA A 20 -1.85 16.10 14.06
N ASP A 21 -1.27 15.79 15.23
CA ASP A 21 -0.59 14.53 15.47
C ASP A 21 -1.68 13.46 15.43
N TYR A 22 -1.86 12.87 14.24
CA TYR A 22 -2.91 11.90 14.03
C TYR A 22 -2.46 10.58 14.60
N ASP A 23 -2.88 10.33 15.85
CA ASP A 23 -2.67 9.07 16.54
C ASP A 23 -3.09 7.88 15.67
N ILE A 24 -2.27 6.82 15.71
CA ILE A 24 -2.63 5.53 15.11
C ILE A 24 -3.74 4.89 15.94
N THR A 25 -4.99 5.19 15.59
CA THR A 25 -6.17 4.61 16.25
C THR A 25 -6.64 3.32 15.59
N GLY A 26 -7.49 2.56 16.28
CA GLY A 26 -8.13 1.38 15.70
C GLY A 26 -8.96 1.70 14.45
N ASN A 27 -9.55 2.90 14.36
CA ASN A 27 -10.29 3.33 13.17
C ASN A 27 -9.36 3.54 11.97
N VAL A 28 -8.19 4.15 12.17
CA VAL A 28 -7.16 4.32 11.12
C VAL A 28 -6.71 2.96 10.60
N ILE A 29 -6.41 2.02 11.51
CA ILE A 29 -5.99 0.66 11.15
C ILE A 29 -7.06 -0.06 10.32
N LEU A 30 -8.32 -0.06 10.79
CA LEU A 30 -9.42 -0.71 10.08
C LEU A 30 -9.69 -0.07 8.72
N THR A 31 -9.61 1.26 8.63
CA THR A 31 -9.76 2.01 7.38
C THR A 31 -8.63 1.67 6.41
N ALA A 32 -7.39 1.59 6.89
CA ALA A 32 -6.26 1.18 6.07
C ALA A 32 -6.46 -0.26 5.55
N MET A 33 -6.88 -1.20 6.39
CA MET A 33 -7.16 -2.58 5.97
C MET A 33 -8.27 -2.65 4.92
N ALA A 34 -9.37 -1.91 5.11
CA ALA A 34 -10.45 -1.82 4.13
C ALA A 34 -9.96 -1.21 2.80
N SER A 35 -9.11 -0.18 2.88
CA SER A 35 -8.50 0.46 1.71
C SER A 35 -7.55 -0.47 0.97
N GLY A 36 -6.76 -1.26 1.71
CA GLY A 36 -5.90 -2.32 1.17
C GLY A 36 -6.70 -3.46 0.54
N PHE A 37 -7.84 -3.83 1.11
CA PHE A 37 -8.78 -4.77 0.47
C PHE A 37 -9.31 -4.25 -0.86
N VAL A 38 -9.78 -3.00 -0.90
CA VAL A 38 -10.22 -2.37 -2.15
C VAL A 38 -9.08 -2.32 -3.17
N GLY A 39 -7.88 -1.89 -2.76
CA GLY A 39 -6.70 -1.88 -3.62
C GLY A 39 -6.33 -3.28 -4.13
N THR A 40 -6.44 -4.30 -3.28
CA THR A 40 -6.19 -5.70 -3.64
C THR A 40 -7.16 -6.17 -4.72
N VAL A 41 -8.45 -5.86 -4.59
CA VAL A 41 -9.46 -6.21 -5.59
C VAL A 41 -9.23 -5.43 -6.90
N LEU A 42 -9.01 -4.12 -6.81
CA LEU A 42 -8.86 -3.23 -7.97
C LEU A 42 -7.60 -3.51 -8.79
N MET A 43 -6.54 -4.05 -8.19
CA MET A 43 -5.34 -4.39 -8.93
C MET A 43 -5.46 -5.72 -9.70
N LEU A 44 -6.40 -6.63 -9.35
CA LEU A 44 -6.52 -7.94 -10.00
C LEU A 44 -6.76 -7.88 -11.51
N PRO A 45 -7.62 -7.00 -12.05
CA PRO A 45 -7.75 -6.85 -13.49
C PRO A 45 -6.43 -6.51 -14.19
N VAL A 46 -5.55 -5.73 -13.56
CA VAL A 46 -4.26 -5.33 -14.14
C VAL A 46 -3.21 -6.42 -13.96
N LEU A 47 -3.14 -7.00 -12.75
CA LEU A 47 -2.12 -7.99 -12.39
C LEU A 47 -2.38 -9.37 -13.00
N VAL A 48 -3.64 -9.75 -13.12
CA VAL A 48 -4.07 -11.09 -13.57
C VAL A 48 -4.89 -10.99 -14.85
N GLY A 49 -5.89 -10.11 -14.89
CA GLY A 49 -6.84 -10.04 -16.01
C GLY A 49 -6.18 -9.73 -17.36
N ILE A 50 -5.37 -8.66 -17.44
CA ILE A 50 -4.69 -8.29 -18.69
C ILE A 50 -3.69 -9.38 -19.13
N PRO A 51 -2.78 -9.87 -18.28
CA PRO A 51 -1.90 -10.98 -18.64
C PRO A 51 -2.64 -12.25 -19.08
N GLU A 52 -3.74 -12.60 -18.44
CA GLU A 52 -4.57 -13.76 -18.80
C GLU A 52 -5.16 -13.61 -20.22
N LEU A 53 -5.74 -12.44 -20.53
CA LEU A 53 -6.28 -12.15 -21.86
C LEU A 53 -5.22 -12.19 -22.97
N LEU A 54 -3.95 -11.96 -22.62
CA LEU A 54 -2.80 -12.02 -23.52
C LEU A 54 -2.15 -13.41 -23.56
N GLY A 55 -2.61 -14.37 -22.76
CA GLY A 55 -2.02 -15.71 -22.65
C GLY A 55 -0.65 -15.73 -21.94
N LEU A 56 -0.37 -14.74 -21.11
CA LEU A 56 0.92 -14.54 -20.43
C LEU A 56 0.88 -14.90 -18.94
N PHE A 57 -0.31 -15.13 -18.38
CA PHE A 57 -0.47 -15.38 -16.96
C PHE A 57 0.00 -16.78 -16.55
N THR A 58 0.73 -16.87 -15.44
CA THR A 58 1.19 -18.13 -14.86
C THR A 58 0.95 -18.13 -13.35
N THR A 59 0.51 -19.27 -12.81
CA THR A 59 0.22 -19.43 -11.38
C THR A 59 1.42 -19.94 -10.58
N GLU A 60 2.46 -20.44 -11.26
CA GLU A 60 3.66 -21.00 -10.63
C GLU A 60 4.34 -20.04 -9.63
N PRO A 61 4.53 -18.74 -9.93
CA PRO A 61 5.08 -17.80 -8.95
C PRO A 61 4.29 -17.73 -7.64
N ILE A 62 2.96 -17.77 -7.70
CA ILE A 62 2.10 -17.72 -6.51
C ILE A 62 2.26 -18.98 -5.66
N THR A 63 2.30 -20.15 -6.30
CA THR A 63 2.53 -21.42 -5.58
C THR A 63 3.93 -21.46 -4.95
N ARG A 64 4.96 -20.95 -5.64
CA ARG A 64 6.32 -20.85 -5.08
C ARG A 64 6.40 -19.90 -3.90
N PHE A 65 5.71 -18.75 -3.98
CA PHE A 65 5.60 -17.82 -2.85
C PHE A 65 5.00 -18.49 -1.60
N ALA A 66 4.04 -19.41 -1.78
CA ALA A 66 3.48 -20.21 -0.70
C ALA A 66 4.49 -21.15 -0.02
N GLY A 67 5.71 -21.29 -0.57
CA GLY A 67 6.82 -22.03 0.01
C GLY A 67 7.20 -21.60 1.43
N VAL A 68 6.91 -20.35 1.82
CA VAL A 68 7.06 -19.90 3.21
C VAL A 68 6.21 -20.73 4.20
N GLY A 69 5.07 -21.26 3.76
CA GLY A 69 4.20 -22.13 4.55
C GLY A 69 4.83 -23.48 4.88
N ALA A 70 5.80 -23.95 4.06
CA ALA A 70 6.48 -25.22 4.29
C ALA A 70 7.28 -25.23 5.60
N PHE A 71 7.76 -24.07 6.07
CA PHE A 71 8.39 -23.93 7.39
C PHE A 71 7.44 -24.34 8.53
N PHE A 72 6.13 -24.16 8.33
CA PHE A 72 5.09 -24.51 9.28
C PHE A 72 4.43 -25.87 8.98
N GLY A 73 4.99 -26.65 8.05
CA GLY A 73 4.48 -27.97 7.66
C GLY A 73 3.31 -27.94 6.66
N TYR A 74 3.03 -26.79 6.03
CA TYR A 74 2.01 -26.71 4.97
C TYR A 74 2.61 -26.97 3.59
N GLU A 75 1.92 -27.76 2.77
CA GLU A 75 2.29 -27.93 1.37
C GLU A 75 2.01 -26.65 0.57
N PRO A 76 2.97 -26.20 -0.28
CA PRO A 76 2.76 -25.04 -1.13
C PRO A 76 1.69 -25.32 -2.19
N THR A 77 0.57 -24.64 -2.09
CA THR A 77 -0.53 -24.72 -3.06
C THR A 77 -0.88 -23.34 -3.60
N LEU A 78 -1.52 -23.30 -4.77
CA LEU A 78 -2.03 -22.05 -5.33
C LEU A 78 -3.00 -21.35 -4.37
N ALA A 79 -3.88 -22.11 -3.73
CA ALA A 79 -4.83 -21.58 -2.75
C ALA A 79 -4.13 -20.94 -1.55
N LEU A 80 -3.10 -21.60 -1.02
CA LEU A 80 -2.28 -21.04 0.07
C LEU A 80 -1.55 -19.77 -0.37
N GLY A 81 -0.95 -19.77 -1.56
CA GLY A 81 -0.27 -18.59 -2.09
C GLY A 81 -1.21 -17.40 -2.28
N ALA A 82 -2.40 -17.64 -2.85
CA ALA A 82 -3.44 -16.63 -3.01
C ALA A 82 -3.95 -16.11 -1.66
N PHE A 83 -4.11 -16.98 -0.67
CA PHE A 83 -4.49 -16.60 0.69
C PHE A 83 -3.43 -15.71 1.35
N LEU A 84 -2.15 -16.13 1.31
CA LEU A 84 -1.04 -15.35 1.86
C LEU A 84 -0.88 -14.00 1.16
N PHE A 85 -1.05 -13.97 -0.16
CA PHE A 85 -1.06 -12.73 -0.94
C PHE A 85 -2.20 -11.80 -0.51
N GLY A 86 -3.40 -12.33 -0.31
CA GLY A 86 -4.55 -11.59 0.21
C GLY A 86 -4.31 -11.03 1.61
N ILE A 87 -3.79 -11.83 2.54
CA ILE A 87 -3.41 -11.35 3.88
C ILE A 87 -2.34 -10.26 3.81
N GLY A 88 -1.36 -10.43 2.92
CA GLY A 88 -0.34 -9.43 2.63
C GLY A 88 -0.96 -8.08 2.23
N GLY A 89 -1.81 -8.08 1.20
CA GLY A 89 -2.44 -6.88 0.66
C GLY A 89 -3.54 -6.26 1.54
N VAL A 90 -4.21 -7.06 2.38
CA VAL A 90 -5.33 -6.56 3.20
C VAL A 90 -4.87 -6.15 4.60
N VAL A 91 -3.86 -6.81 5.16
CA VAL A 91 -3.50 -6.65 6.58
C VAL A 91 -2.07 -6.14 6.72
N VAL A 92 -1.09 -6.89 6.21
CA VAL A 92 0.32 -6.63 6.49
C VAL A 92 0.78 -5.30 5.89
N LEU A 93 0.45 -5.08 4.61
CA LEU A 93 0.87 -3.88 3.89
C LEU A 93 0.16 -2.62 4.40
N PRO A 94 -1.19 -2.59 4.57
CA PRO A 94 -1.85 -1.38 5.07
C PRO A 94 -1.44 -1.00 6.49
N VAL A 95 -1.24 -1.97 7.39
CA VAL A 95 -0.77 -1.70 8.74
C VAL A 95 0.65 -1.12 8.71
N THR A 96 1.53 -1.66 7.86
CA THR A 96 2.86 -1.07 7.68
C THR A 96 2.76 0.36 7.13
N PHE A 97 1.89 0.60 6.16
CA PHE A 97 1.69 1.93 5.57
C PHE A 97 1.22 2.97 6.60
N VAL A 98 0.36 2.59 7.54
CA VAL A 98 -0.06 3.47 8.65
C VAL A 98 1.14 3.94 9.49
N VAL A 99 2.17 3.11 9.64
CA VAL A 99 3.38 3.43 10.42
C VAL A 99 4.38 4.25 9.61
N VAL A 100 4.65 3.85 8.36
CA VAL A 100 5.74 4.45 7.57
C VAL A 100 5.29 5.56 6.63
N GLY A 101 3.98 5.66 6.39
CA GLY A 101 3.38 6.56 5.38
C GLY A 101 3.71 8.02 5.62
N ALA A 102 3.88 8.43 6.87
CA ALA A 102 4.29 9.79 7.24
C ALA A 102 5.61 10.24 6.57
N PHE A 103 6.54 9.30 6.36
CA PHE A 103 7.91 9.56 5.91
C PHE A 103 8.10 9.41 4.40
N LEU A 104 7.05 9.03 3.67
CA LEU A 104 7.15 8.76 2.25
C LEU A 104 6.89 10.04 1.44
N PRO A 105 7.54 10.20 0.27
CA PRO A 105 7.19 11.28 -0.65
C PRO A 105 5.87 10.97 -1.39
N PRO A 106 5.22 11.97 -2.00
CA PRO A 106 5.47 13.40 -1.85
C PRO A 106 4.90 13.95 -0.53
N GLU A 107 5.26 15.19 -0.19
CA GLU A 107 4.62 15.92 0.92
C GLU A 107 3.16 16.27 0.60
N SER A 108 2.90 16.65 -0.65
CA SER A 108 1.56 16.96 -1.15
C SER A 108 1.42 16.55 -2.63
N PRO A 109 0.27 15.98 -3.03
CA PRO A 109 -0.83 15.54 -2.17
C PRO A 109 -0.49 14.23 -1.41
N LYS A 110 -0.96 14.12 -0.17
CA LYS A 110 -0.56 13.05 0.77
C LYS A 110 -0.93 11.64 0.28
N TYR A 111 -2.06 11.45 -0.39
CA TYR A 111 -2.50 10.13 -0.86
C TYR A 111 -1.49 9.47 -1.79
N LEU A 112 -0.66 10.25 -2.50
CA LEU A 112 0.39 9.71 -3.38
C LEU A 112 1.50 9.00 -2.61
N ARG A 113 1.59 9.16 -1.28
CA ARG A 113 2.47 8.36 -0.42
C ARG A 113 2.18 6.87 -0.53
N GLY A 114 0.93 6.50 -0.79
CA GLY A 114 0.55 5.11 -1.07
C GLY A 114 1.20 4.56 -2.35
N VAL A 115 1.43 5.39 -3.37
CA VAL A 115 2.14 5.00 -4.60
C VAL A 115 3.64 4.80 -4.33
N SER A 116 4.26 5.69 -3.56
CA SER A 116 5.65 5.54 -3.12
C SER A 116 5.83 4.26 -2.31
N PHE A 117 4.94 4.01 -1.35
CA PHE A 117 4.90 2.78 -0.56
C PHE A 117 4.81 1.55 -1.46
N ALA A 118 3.84 1.51 -2.37
CA ALA A 118 3.62 0.37 -3.24
C ALA A 118 4.77 0.16 -4.23
N THR A 119 5.44 1.22 -4.68
CA THR A 119 6.63 1.13 -5.54
C THR A 119 7.81 0.52 -4.79
N LEU A 120 8.01 0.90 -3.51
CA LEU A 120 9.05 0.28 -2.67
C LEU A 120 8.78 -1.22 -2.47
N TYR A 121 7.54 -1.60 -2.18
CA TYR A 121 7.17 -3.01 -2.04
C TYR A 121 7.21 -3.78 -3.35
N TRP A 122 6.93 -3.14 -4.48
CA TRP A 122 7.08 -3.74 -5.80
C TRP A 122 8.51 -4.23 -6.05
N VAL A 123 9.52 -3.50 -5.59
CA VAL A 123 10.93 -3.94 -5.70
C VAL A 123 11.16 -5.27 -4.99
N GLY A 124 10.51 -5.51 -3.85
CA GLY A 124 10.54 -6.79 -3.15
C GLY A 124 9.66 -7.87 -3.80
N PHE A 125 8.55 -7.47 -4.40
CA PHE A 125 7.64 -8.35 -5.14
C PHE A 125 8.31 -8.98 -6.37
N VAL A 126 9.05 -8.20 -7.16
CA VAL A 126 9.70 -8.65 -8.40
C VAL A 126 10.52 -9.95 -8.22
N PRO A 127 11.49 -10.05 -7.30
CA PRO A 127 12.25 -11.28 -7.11
C PRO A 127 11.41 -12.41 -6.51
N ALA A 128 10.43 -12.10 -5.65
CA ALA A 128 9.57 -13.11 -5.04
C ALA A 128 8.63 -13.81 -6.04
N PHE A 129 8.24 -13.09 -7.11
CA PHE A 129 7.29 -13.58 -8.12
C PHE A 129 7.90 -13.69 -9.51
N TRP A 130 9.23 -13.71 -9.63
CA TRP A 130 9.93 -13.73 -10.91
C TRP A 130 9.54 -14.95 -11.77
N PRO A 131 8.98 -14.76 -12.99
CA PRO A 131 8.56 -15.88 -13.83
C PRO A 131 9.77 -16.54 -14.54
N PRO A 132 9.83 -17.88 -14.62
CA PRO A 132 10.84 -18.58 -15.42
C PRO A 132 10.43 -18.58 -16.91
N ALA A 133 10.46 -17.41 -17.55
CA ALA A 133 9.91 -17.21 -18.90
C ALA A 133 10.85 -16.41 -19.82
N ASP A 134 10.44 -16.22 -21.07
CA ASP A 134 11.19 -15.41 -22.03
C ASP A 134 11.15 -13.91 -21.73
N ALA A 135 11.95 -13.13 -22.47
CA ALA A 135 12.08 -11.69 -22.27
C ALA A 135 10.76 -10.92 -22.44
N PHE A 136 9.84 -11.38 -23.28
CA PHE A 136 8.56 -10.71 -23.51
C PHE A 136 7.61 -10.92 -22.33
N VAL A 137 7.54 -12.14 -21.79
CA VAL A 137 6.77 -12.44 -20.58
C VAL A 137 7.36 -11.69 -19.38
N ILE A 138 8.68 -11.65 -19.24
CA ILE A 138 9.36 -10.90 -18.16
C ILE A 138 9.05 -9.39 -18.25
N ALA A 139 9.17 -8.79 -19.44
CA ALA A 139 8.85 -7.38 -19.62
C ALA A 139 7.38 -7.08 -19.29
N SER A 140 6.47 -7.95 -19.72
CA SER A 140 5.04 -7.84 -19.42
C SER A 140 4.79 -7.96 -17.92
N PHE A 141 5.42 -8.92 -17.24
CA PHE A 141 5.37 -9.07 -15.79
C PHE A 141 5.80 -7.78 -15.07
N LEU A 142 6.95 -7.21 -15.44
CA LEU A 142 7.46 -5.98 -14.81
C LEU A 142 6.49 -4.81 -14.98
N VAL A 143 5.97 -4.60 -16.20
CA VAL A 143 5.06 -3.48 -16.50
C VAL A 143 3.72 -3.65 -15.78
N PHE A 144 3.04 -4.78 -15.97
CA PHE A 144 1.70 -4.98 -15.39
C PHE A 144 1.75 -5.12 -13.88
N SER A 145 2.78 -5.73 -13.30
CA SER A 145 2.93 -5.76 -11.84
C SER A 145 3.17 -4.37 -11.27
N LEU A 146 3.99 -3.52 -11.90
CA LEU A 146 4.22 -2.14 -11.43
C LEU A 146 2.92 -1.33 -11.47
N LEU A 147 2.19 -1.40 -12.59
CA LEU A 147 0.91 -0.71 -12.75
C LEU A 147 -0.12 -1.20 -11.72
N ALA A 148 -0.17 -2.51 -11.45
CA ALA A 148 -1.02 -3.07 -10.41
C ALA A 148 -0.66 -2.54 -9.01
N HIS A 149 0.63 -2.42 -8.69
CA HIS A 149 1.07 -1.85 -7.42
C HIS A 149 0.70 -0.36 -7.31
N TRP A 150 0.74 0.40 -8.40
CA TRP A 150 0.26 1.78 -8.37
C TRP A 150 -1.25 1.87 -8.16
N VAL A 151 -2.05 1.00 -8.78
CA VAL A 151 -3.50 0.92 -8.51
C VAL A 151 -3.77 0.61 -7.04
N TYR A 152 -3.04 -0.36 -6.48
CA TYR A 152 -3.12 -0.68 -5.06
C TYR A 152 -2.74 0.53 -4.18
N GLY A 153 -1.59 1.14 -4.45
CA GLY A 153 -1.06 2.27 -3.68
C GLY A 153 -1.96 3.51 -3.74
N LEU A 154 -2.50 3.84 -4.91
CA LEU A 154 -3.48 4.92 -5.07
C LEU A 154 -4.75 4.64 -4.25
N SER A 155 -5.28 3.42 -4.32
CA SER A 155 -6.48 3.04 -3.59
C SER A 155 -6.26 3.13 -2.07
N LEU A 156 -5.13 2.58 -1.60
CA LEU A 156 -4.75 2.60 -0.20
C LEU A 156 -4.60 4.04 0.33
N GLY A 157 -3.78 4.85 -0.34
CA GLY A 157 -3.50 6.22 0.10
C GLY A 157 -4.73 7.12 0.01
N TYR A 158 -5.50 7.04 -1.08
CA TYR A 158 -6.64 7.91 -1.32
C TYR A 158 -7.79 7.63 -0.37
N LEU A 159 -8.15 6.36 -0.18
CA LEU A 159 -9.25 5.99 0.72
C LEU A 159 -8.87 6.23 2.18
N LEU A 160 -7.61 5.99 2.56
CA LEU A 160 -7.16 6.30 3.91
C LEU A 160 -7.20 7.80 4.18
N GLU A 161 -6.67 8.64 3.28
CA GLU A 161 -6.75 10.10 3.41
C GLU A 161 -8.20 10.58 3.50
N LEU A 162 -9.08 10.03 2.67
CA LEU A 162 -10.49 10.42 2.61
C LEU A 162 -11.29 10.07 3.88
N PHE A 163 -11.03 8.91 4.50
CA PHE A 163 -11.88 8.38 5.57
C PHE A 163 -11.26 8.44 6.97
N ALA A 164 -9.94 8.57 7.10
CA ALA A 164 -9.27 8.61 8.40
C ALA A 164 -8.04 9.53 8.49
N ASP A 165 -7.69 10.25 7.40
CA ASP A 165 -6.41 10.94 7.19
C ASP A 165 -5.20 9.98 7.26
N ILE A 166 -4.07 10.37 6.67
CA ILE A 166 -2.83 9.61 6.77
C ILE A 166 -2.08 10.10 8.02
N PRO A 167 -1.71 9.20 8.97
CA PRO A 167 -0.94 9.57 10.15
C PRO A 167 0.30 10.39 9.81
N GLN A 168 0.57 11.41 10.63
CA GLN A 168 1.77 12.22 10.57
C GLN A 168 2.52 12.05 11.88
N HIS A 169 3.85 12.10 11.84
CA HIS A 169 4.69 12.00 13.03
C HIS A 169 5.72 13.14 12.95
N GLU A 170 5.87 13.91 14.03
CA GLU A 170 6.99 14.84 14.17
C GLU A 170 8.28 14.04 14.37
N VAL A 171 9.35 14.42 13.65
CA VAL A 171 10.70 13.84 13.76
C VAL A 171 11.72 14.91 14.00
#